data_AF-A0A2U3CE34-F1
#
_entry.id   AF-A0A2U3CE34-F1
#
_cell.length_a   1.000
_cell.length_b   1.000
_cell.length_c   1.000
_cell.angle_alpha   90.00
_cell.angle_beta   90.00
_cell.angle_gamma   90.00
#
_symmetry.space_group_name_H-M   'P 1'
#
loop_
_entity.id
_entity.type
_entity.pdbx_description
1 polymer ?
#
loop_
_entity_poly.entity_id
_entity_poly.type
_entity_poly.pdbx_seq_one_letter_code
_entity_poly.pdbx_strand_id
1 'polypeptide(L)'
;MEVTQSMGRGKLLSRSKQFIFSTALEDSASKLSRINFQYGLAKMHQVQSYLGMDPTATFIAAPDCTITRNIERWRNGIGYGGKITWGDNTDPIVFVDTMPNACGMLVGSLNEIPDPIELIQKVHELNDSSGEIEIEGVPIHWNFGSGNHFVNVFEVQPNPAVSESSDLPEYTFITHSSPSELKTDDNPKGMGLYYHMSDTVKHFSETLETPFGDIHYLVDNNARRYYEFFKWADTIGAKRRILAAEMIFGKDFDVISDTTHQGLKSLNEVVLGAYTFHNSPQEQLYPVTLRADLPCYLMKGIPNFSDEAVNSLNFRVRMERFGLEDRIKNADILPHGGGYVFPHIVAIPEIFETVEKRRYFSVDLGTGIGSLMFESPRELQFAYRGRNVVIHTVELGLGEIVASMVPRFALKI
;
A
#
# COMPACT_ATOMS: atom_id res chain seq x y z
N MET A 1 16.11 -16.23 -23.17
CA MET A 1 16.91 -15.60 -22.09
C MET A 1 17.50 -14.23 -22.44
N GLU A 2 17.61 -13.81 -23.71
CA GLU A 2 18.08 -12.44 -24.10
C GLU A 2 17.00 -11.33 -24.08
N VAL A 3 15.81 -11.61 -23.55
CA VAL A 3 14.58 -10.93 -24.00
C VAL A 3 14.52 -9.45 -23.63
N THR A 4 15.14 -9.00 -22.53
CA THR A 4 15.05 -7.58 -22.09
C THR A 4 16.37 -6.82 -22.16
N GLN A 5 17.52 -7.46 -22.00
CA GLN A 5 18.83 -6.78 -21.98
C GLN A 5 19.17 -6.11 -23.32
N SER A 6 18.67 -6.66 -24.43
CA SER A 6 18.86 -6.13 -25.78
C SER A 6 17.71 -5.21 -26.26
N MET A 7 16.66 -5.04 -25.45
CA MET A 7 15.51 -4.23 -25.86
C MET A 7 15.79 -2.73 -25.76
N GLY A 8 15.44 -2.01 -26.82
CA GLY A 8 15.36 -0.55 -26.75
C GLY A 8 14.33 -0.07 -25.71
N ARG A 9 14.60 1.10 -25.13
CA ARG A 9 13.81 1.74 -24.07
C ARG A 9 12.29 1.70 -24.27
N GLY A 10 11.81 2.09 -25.46
CA GLY A 10 10.37 2.07 -25.77
C GLY A 10 9.75 0.66 -25.73
N LYS A 11 10.50 -0.37 -26.12
CA LYS A 11 10.05 -1.77 -26.05
C LYS A 11 9.97 -2.27 -24.61
N LEU A 12 10.92 -1.85 -23.75
CA LEU A 12 10.89 -2.19 -22.32
C LEU A 12 9.65 -1.62 -21.62
N LEU A 13 9.34 -0.34 -21.84
CA LEU A 13 8.12 0.28 -21.28
C LEU A 13 6.85 -0.34 -21.86
N SER A 14 6.83 -0.60 -23.17
CA SER A 14 5.68 -1.27 -23.79
C SER A 14 5.47 -2.67 -23.23
N ARG A 15 6.56 -3.40 -22.90
CA ARG A 15 6.49 -4.71 -22.26
C ARG A 15 5.96 -4.57 -20.83
N SER A 16 6.57 -3.73 -20.00
CA SER A 16 6.21 -3.61 -18.59
C SER A 16 4.75 -3.18 -18.39
N LYS A 17 4.22 -2.32 -19.28
CA LYS A 17 2.77 -1.99 -19.32
C LYS A 17 1.87 -3.23 -19.41
N GLN A 18 2.30 -4.28 -20.09
CA GLN A 18 1.50 -5.50 -20.22
C GLN A 18 1.42 -6.32 -18.93
N PHE A 19 2.30 -6.07 -17.96
CA PHE A 19 2.34 -6.69 -16.63
C PHE A 19 1.64 -5.85 -15.54
N ILE A 20 0.86 -4.85 -15.95
CA ILE A 20 -0.02 -4.08 -15.07
C ILE A 20 -1.45 -4.57 -15.24
N PHE A 21 -2.01 -5.16 -14.19
CA PHE A 21 -3.39 -5.63 -14.13
C PHE A 21 -4.12 -4.73 -13.13
N SER A 22 -5.04 -3.90 -13.61
CA SER A 22 -5.61 -2.83 -12.78
C SER A 22 -7.12 -2.91 -12.71
N THR A 23 -7.64 -2.93 -11.48
CA THR A 23 -9.05 -2.73 -11.15
C THR A 23 -9.33 -1.30 -10.67
N ALA A 24 -8.43 -0.37 -10.98
CA ALA A 24 -8.48 0.98 -10.46
C ALA A 24 -9.58 1.80 -11.14
N LEU A 25 -10.12 2.77 -10.41
CA LEU A 25 -10.93 3.83 -11.01
C LEU A 25 -10.12 4.58 -12.08
N GLU A 26 -10.67 4.80 -13.27
CA GLU A 26 -9.97 5.32 -14.45
C GLU A 26 -9.77 6.87 -14.46
N ASP A 27 -9.25 7.41 -13.36
CA ASP A 27 -8.97 8.85 -13.18
C ASP A 27 -7.49 9.24 -13.27
N SER A 28 -7.20 10.52 -13.05
CA SER A 28 -5.87 11.11 -13.20
C SER A 28 -4.82 10.48 -12.29
N ALA A 29 -5.15 10.20 -11.03
CA ALA A 29 -4.18 9.66 -10.07
C ALA A 29 -3.87 8.19 -10.34
N SER A 30 -4.85 7.37 -10.73
CA SER A 30 -4.59 5.97 -11.10
C SER A 30 -3.82 5.87 -12.42
N LYS A 31 -4.12 6.75 -13.40
CA LYS A 31 -3.36 6.84 -14.66
C LYS A 31 -1.90 7.20 -14.39
N LEU A 32 -1.64 8.25 -13.59
CA LEU A 32 -0.29 8.63 -13.17
C LEU A 32 0.43 7.47 -12.47
N SER A 33 -0.24 6.80 -11.54
CA SER A 33 0.32 5.66 -10.81
C SER A 33 0.73 4.53 -11.75
N ARG A 34 -0.17 4.07 -12.63
CA ARG A 34 0.11 3.00 -13.59
C ARG A 34 1.21 3.37 -14.58
N ILE A 35 1.25 4.62 -15.04
CA ILE A 35 2.34 5.11 -15.87
C ILE A 35 3.66 4.99 -15.12
N ASN A 36 3.73 5.47 -13.87
CA ASN A 36 4.96 5.41 -13.09
C ASN A 36 5.39 3.95 -12.83
N PHE A 37 4.44 3.06 -12.52
CA PHE A 37 4.68 1.61 -12.38
C PHE A 37 5.29 0.96 -13.61
N GLN A 38 5.05 1.46 -14.83
CA GLN A 38 5.71 0.93 -16.03
C GLN A 38 7.23 1.07 -15.94
N TYR A 39 7.73 2.15 -15.34
CA TYR A 39 9.17 2.36 -15.14
C TYR A 39 9.71 1.41 -14.07
N GLY A 40 9.05 1.34 -12.91
CA GLY A 40 9.47 0.44 -11.82
C GLY A 40 9.50 -1.02 -12.26
N LEU A 41 8.46 -1.49 -12.94
CA LEU A 41 8.39 -2.86 -13.47
C LEU A 41 9.44 -3.11 -14.56
N ALA A 42 9.72 -2.14 -15.43
CA ALA A 42 10.78 -2.29 -16.43
C ALA A 42 12.15 -2.48 -15.77
N LYS A 43 12.46 -1.72 -14.72
CA LYS A 43 13.68 -1.92 -13.93
C LYS A 43 13.72 -3.31 -13.28
N MET A 44 12.63 -3.75 -12.66
CA MET A 44 12.54 -5.09 -12.03
C MET A 44 12.72 -6.21 -13.06
N HIS A 45 12.12 -6.11 -14.24
CA HIS A 45 12.29 -7.08 -15.34
C HIS A 45 13.74 -7.17 -15.81
N GLN A 46 14.46 -6.06 -15.84
CA GLN A 46 15.88 -6.06 -16.19
C GLN A 46 16.73 -6.74 -15.13
N VAL A 47 16.43 -6.54 -13.83
CA VAL A 47 17.10 -7.29 -12.75
C VAL A 47 16.81 -8.78 -12.87
N GLN A 48 15.55 -9.18 -13.04
CA GLN A 48 15.20 -10.60 -13.22
C GLN A 48 15.99 -11.20 -14.40
N SER A 49 16.03 -10.52 -15.54
CA SER A 49 16.78 -11.00 -16.71
C SER A 49 18.30 -11.00 -16.49
N TYR A 50 18.84 -10.01 -15.76
CA TYR A 50 20.25 -9.95 -15.36
C TYR A 50 20.65 -11.15 -14.49
N LEU A 51 19.77 -11.59 -13.61
CA LEU A 51 19.96 -12.76 -12.75
C LEU A 51 19.61 -14.09 -13.45
N GLY A 52 19.28 -14.07 -14.76
CA GLY A 52 18.89 -15.27 -15.50
C GLY A 52 17.48 -15.78 -15.20
N MET A 53 16.65 -14.99 -14.53
CA MET A 53 15.26 -15.30 -14.20
C MET A 53 14.30 -14.81 -15.29
N ASP A 54 13.08 -15.35 -15.28
CA ASP A 54 12.03 -14.85 -16.17
C ASP A 54 11.53 -13.46 -15.72
N PRO A 55 11.49 -12.45 -16.62
CA PRO A 55 11.05 -11.10 -16.30
C PRO A 55 9.53 -11.02 -16.16
N THR A 56 9.02 -11.45 -15.01
CA THR A 56 7.60 -11.62 -14.71
C THR A 56 7.10 -10.70 -13.60
N ALA A 57 7.89 -9.75 -13.08
CA ALA A 57 7.39 -8.80 -12.07
C ALA A 57 6.07 -8.15 -12.53
N THR A 58 5.04 -8.25 -11.70
CA THR A 58 3.65 -7.94 -12.04
C THR A 58 3.08 -7.00 -10.98
N PHE A 59 2.43 -5.92 -11.42
CA PHE A 59 1.65 -5.05 -10.53
C PHE A 59 0.16 -5.36 -10.70
N ILE A 60 -0.49 -5.68 -9.59
CA ILE A 60 -1.94 -5.90 -9.50
C ILE A 60 -2.51 -4.76 -8.67
N ALA A 61 -3.19 -3.84 -9.35
CA ALA A 61 -3.72 -2.63 -8.74
C ALA A 61 -5.09 -2.92 -8.12
N ALA A 62 -5.29 -2.47 -6.88
CA ALA A 62 -6.59 -2.48 -6.22
C ALA A 62 -7.44 -1.29 -6.71
N PRO A 63 -8.76 -1.25 -6.39
CA PRO A 63 -9.65 -0.14 -6.77
C PRO A 63 -9.20 1.25 -6.28
N ASP A 64 -8.41 1.31 -5.22
CA ASP A 64 -7.84 2.54 -4.64
C ASP A 64 -6.49 2.97 -5.23
N CYS A 65 -5.98 2.27 -6.26
CA CYS A 65 -4.71 2.57 -6.94
C CYS A 65 -4.53 4.07 -7.22
N THR A 66 -3.41 4.60 -6.75
CA THR A 66 -3.14 6.04 -6.71
C THR A 66 -1.64 6.30 -6.69
N ILE A 67 -1.24 7.56 -6.78
CA ILE A 67 0.16 7.96 -6.63
C ILE A 67 0.65 7.73 -5.20
N THR A 68 1.97 7.63 -5.03
CA THR A 68 2.59 7.78 -3.71
C THR A 68 3.09 9.22 -3.54
N ARG A 69 2.98 9.77 -2.33
CA ARG A 69 3.58 11.06 -1.96
C ARG A 69 4.99 10.92 -1.40
N ASN A 70 5.50 9.69 -1.27
CA ASN A 70 6.90 9.44 -0.96
C ASN A 70 7.75 9.69 -2.21
N ILE A 71 8.62 10.71 -2.16
CA ILE A 71 9.41 11.16 -3.31
C ILE A 71 10.32 10.05 -3.83
N GLU A 72 11.01 9.33 -2.93
CA GLU A 72 11.97 8.29 -3.31
C GLU A 72 11.26 7.10 -3.95
N ARG A 73 10.15 6.63 -3.37
CA ARG A 73 9.33 5.57 -3.99
C ARG A 73 8.80 6.00 -5.37
N TRP A 74 8.35 7.25 -5.50
CA TRP A 74 7.88 7.79 -6.77
C TRP A 74 8.99 7.80 -7.82
N ARG A 75 10.19 8.28 -7.47
CA ARG A 75 11.39 8.26 -8.32
C ARG A 75 11.81 6.84 -8.71
N ASN A 76 11.61 5.86 -7.84
CA ASN A 76 11.84 4.46 -8.15
C ASN A 76 10.83 3.86 -9.16
N GLY A 77 9.81 4.62 -9.58
CA GLY A 77 8.82 4.16 -10.54
C GLY A 77 7.72 3.34 -9.89
N ILE A 78 7.43 3.60 -8.62
CA ILE A 78 6.46 2.83 -7.84
C ILE A 78 5.35 3.77 -7.36
N GLY A 79 4.10 3.39 -7.64
CA GLY A 79 2.91 4.07 -7.16
C GLY A 79 2.40 3.50 -5.84
N TYR A 80 1.08 3.49 -5.65
CA TYR A 80 0.40 3.03 -4.44
C TYR A 80 -0.99 2.45 -4.79
N GLY A 81 -1.61 1.72 -3.86
CA GLY A 81 -2.92 1.07 -4.03
C GLY A 81 -2.88 -0.22 -4.84
N GLY A 82 -2.10 -1.20 -4.38
CA GLY A 82 -2.03 -2.51 -5.01
C GLY A 82 -0.93 -3.40 -4.43
N LYS A 83 -0.62 -4.50 -5.12
CA LYS A 83 0.50 -5.39 -4.79
C LYS A 83 1.43 -5.60 -5.98
N ILE A 84 2.70 -5.84 -5.70
CA ILE A 84 3.70 -6.25 -6.70
C ILE A 84 4.18 -7.64 -6.34
N THR A 85 4.17 -8.55 -7.32
CA THR A 85 4.69 -9.91 -7.17
C THR A 85 5.75 -10.14 -8.25
N TRP A 86 6.91 -10.68 -7.90
CA TRP A 86 8.04 -10.87 -8.83
C TRP A 86 8.67 -12.27 -8.82
N GLY A 87 7.99 -13.24 -8.21
CA GLY A 87 8.45 -14.63 -8.15
C GLY A 87 7.32 -15.52 -7.65
N ASP A 88 7.67 -16.73 -7.26
CA ASP A 88 6.77 -17.76 -6.70
C ASP A 88 7.02 -18.00 -5.20
N ASN A 89 7.70 -17.06 -4.54
CA ASN A 89 8.15 -17.11 -3.14
C ASN A 89 9.33 -18.05 -2.88
N THR A 90 9.91 -18.67 -3.92
CA THR A 90 11.11 -19.51 -3.78
C THR A 90 12.41 -18.75 -4.06
N ASP A 91 12.33 -17.71 -4.89
CA ASP A 91 13.48 -16.90 -5.28
C ASP A 91 13.94 -15.99 -4.13
N PRO A 92 15.19 -16.07 -3.68
CA PRO A 92 15.67 -15.22 -2.61
C PRO A 92 16.06 -13.83 -3.13
N ILE A 93 15.09 -13.10 -3.69
CA ILE A 93 15.28 -11.74 -4.22
C ILE A 93 14.26 -10.77 -3.64
N VAL A 94 14.70 -9.63 -3.13
CA VAL A 94 13.83 -8.54 -2.63
C VAL A 94 14.21 -7.22 -3.28
N PHE A 95 13.23 -6.52 -3.85
CA PHE A 95 13.40 -5.16 -4.38
C PHE A 95 13.15 -4.12 -3.28
N VAL A 96 14.24 -3.56 -2.73
CA VAL A 96 14.16 -2.61 -1.60
C VAL A 96 13.68 -1.20 -2.00
N ASP A 97 13.70 -0.91 -3.31
CA ASP A 97 13.08 0.28 -3.92
C ASP A 97 11.57 0.41 -3.60
N THR A 98 10.91 -0.70 -3.25
CA THR A 98 9.48 -0.74 -2.88
C THR A 98 9.20 -0.07 -1.53
N MET A 99 10.20 -0.01 -0.65
CA MET A 99 10.15 0.67 0.64
C MET A 99 8.96 0.23 1.51
N PRO A 100 8.87 -1.06 1.90
CA PRO A 100 7.87 -1.52 2.86
C PRO A 100 8.04 -0.78 4.20
N ASN A 101 6.97 -0.53 4.96
CA ASN A 101 7.07 0.24 6.21
C ASN A 101 6.28 -0.34 7.39
N ALA A 102 5.68 -1.53 7.24
CA ALA A 102 4.87 -2.17 8.28
C ALA A 102 3.71 -1.28 8.79
N CYS A 103 3.17 -0.41 7.93
CA CYS A 103 2.01 0.40 8.27
C CYS A 103 0.76 -0.48 8.27
N GLY A 104 -0.06 -0.34 9.31
CA GLY A 104 -1.22 -1.19 9.56
C GLY A 104 -2.35 -0.43 10.24
N MET A 105 -3.55 -1.02 10.21
CA MET A 105 -4.73 -0.50 10.89
C MET A 105 -5.26 -1.54 11.86
N LEU A 106 -5.50 -1.11 13.09
CA LEU A 106 -6.19 -1.86 14.14
C LEU A 106 -7.62 -1.35 14.24
N VAL A 107 -8.58 -2.26 14.28
CA VAL A 107 -9.98 -2.04 14.60
C VAL A 107 -10.28 -2.73 15.93
N GLY A 108 -10.76 -1.98 16.91
CA GLY A 108 -11.18 -2.53 18.21
C GLY A 108 -12.61 -2.12 18.58
N SER A 109 -13.25 -2.92 19.44
CA SER A 109 -14.58 -2.63 19.97
C SER A 109 -14.56 -1.50 21.03
N LEU A 110 -15.71 -0.87 21.22
CA LEU A 110 -15.96 0.05 22.33
C LEU A 110 -17.35 -0.24 22.92
N ASN A 111 -17.44 -0.15 24.24
CA ASN A 111 -18.72 -0.25 24.95
C ASN A 111 -19.53 1.05 24.87
N GLU A 112 -18.84 2.19 24.81
CA GLU A 112 -19.46 3.52 24.71
C GLU A 112 -18.57 4.46 23.90
N ILE A 113 -19.17 5.54 23.41
CA ILE A 113 -18.44 6.61 22.73
C ILE A 113 -17.66 7.41 23.80
N PRO A 114 -16.32 7.48 23.74
CA PRO A 114 -15.53 8.25 24.70
C PRO A 114 -15.78 9.76 24.56
N ASP A 115 -15.55 10.52 25.63
CA ASP A 115 -15.57 11.98 25.56
C ASP A 115 -14.43 12.49 24.64
N PRO A 116 -14.73 13.35 23.66
CA PRO A 116 -13.71 13.81 22.71
C PRO A 116 -12.58 14.62 23.36
N ILE A 117 -12.82 15.34 24.46
CA ILE A 117 -11.78 16.10 25.16
C ILE A 117 -10.83 15.15 25.87
N GLU A 118 -11.37 14.14 26.56
CA GLU A 118 -10.56 13.08 27.18
C GLU A 118 -9.73 12.32 26.13
N LEU A 119 -10.32 12.01 24.97
CA LEU A 119 -9.62 11.35 23.88
C LEU A 119 -8.44 12.18 23.36
N ILE A 120 -8.65 13.49 23.16
CA ILE A 120 -7.59 14.44 22.75
C ILE A 120 -6.47 14.46 23.78
N GLN A 121 -6.80 14.55 25.07
CA GLN A 121 -5.81 14.56 26.16
C GLN A 121 -4.97 13.28 26.15
N LYS A 122 -5.60 12.11 26.09
CA LYS A 122 -4.88 10.82 26.06
C LYS A 122 -3.98 10.67 24.83
N VAL A 123 -4.39 11.17 23.67
CA VAL A 123 -3.52 11.15 22.47
C VAL A 123 -2.36 12.12 22.60
N HIS A 124 -2.54 13.27 23.25
CA HIS A 124 -1.43 14.17 23.58
C HIS A 124 -0.45 13.53 24.58
N GLU A 125 -0.94 12.97 25.67
CA GLU A 125 -0.14 12.24 26.65
C GLU A 125 0.64 11.09 26.00
N LEU A 126 -0.02 10.34 25.10
CA LEU A 126 0.64 9.32 24.30
C LEU A 126 1.78 9.93 23.47
N ASN A 127 1.50 10.97 22.69
CA ASN A 127 2.53 11.63 21.87
C ASN A 127 3.69 12.18 22.71
N ASP A 128 3.42 12.76 23.88
CA ASP A 128 4.43 13.30 24.80
C ASP A 128 5.31 12.19 25.42
N SER A 129 4.78 10.98 25.59
CA SER A 129 5.55 9.80 26.06
C SER A 129 6.52 9.20 25.01
N SER A 130 6.66 9.84 23.85
CA SER A 130 7.52 9.34 22.77
C SER A 130 8.98 9.15 23.23
N GLY A 131 9.49 7.93 23.06
CA GLY A 131 10.84 7.54 23.47
C GLY A 131 10.94 7.05 24.92
N GLU A 132 9.89 7.19 25.73
CA GLU A 132 9.86 6.70 27.12
C GLU A 132 9.46 5.22 27.21
N ILE A 133 8.67 4.76 26.25
CA ILE A 133 8.17 3.39 26.19
C ILE A 133 8.92 2.62 25.11
N GLU A 134 9.33 1.39 25.45
CA GLU A 134 10.02 0.49 24.53
C GLU A 134 9.16 -0.74 24.21
N ILE A 135 9.23 -1.19 22.96
CA ILE A 135 8.72 -2.51 22.54
C ILE A 135 9.92 -3.31 22.04
N GLU A 136 10.27 -4.39 22.74
CA GLU A 136 11.43 -5.23 22.42
C GLU A 136 12.76 -4.44 22.26
N GLY A 137 12.94 -3.44 23.13
CA GLY A 137 14.12 -2.57 23.11
C GLY A 137 14.10 -1.48 22.04
N VAL A 138 12.99 -1.31 21.31
CA VAL A 138 12.79 -0.21 20.35
C VAL A 138 12.06 0.92 21.08
N PRO A 139 12.68 2.11 21.24
CA PRO A 139 11.99 3.29 21.75
C PRO A 139 10.89 3.72 20.78
N ILE A 140 9.65 3.84 21.27
CA ILE A 140 8.51 4.13 20.43
C ILE A 140 8.32 5.64 20.31
N HIS A 141 8.41 6.14 19.07
CA HIS A 141 8.04 7.51 18.74
C HIS A 141 6.65 7.53 18.10
N TRP A 142 5.68 8.03 18.87
CA TRP A 142 4.31 8.18 18.43
C TRP A 142 4.22 9.31 17.40
N ASN A 143 3.33 9.15 16.44
CA ASN A 143 3.23 10.04 15.29
C ASN A 143 1.78 10.17 14.81
N PHE A 144 0.83 10.06 15.75
CA PHE A 144 -0.57 10.30 15.47
C PHE A 144 -0.76 11.77 15.08
N GLY A 145 -1.36 11.98 13.90
CA GLY A 145 -1.55 13.28 13.26
C GLY A 145 -0.45 13.73 12.30
N SER A 146 0.67 13.01 12.23
CA SER A 146 1.62 13.15 11.13
C SER A 146 1.15 12.38 9.89
N GLY A 147 0.97 13.09 8.78
CA GLY A 147 0.61 12.51 7.49
C GLY A 147 -0.77 11.83 7.49
N ASN A 148 -0.77 10.49 7.38
CA ASN A 148 -1.98 9.68 7.33
C ASN A 148 -2.24 8.89 8.60
N HIS A 149 -1.47 9.05 9.69
CA HIS A 149 -1.74 8.36 10.95
C HIS A 149 -2.82 9.09 11.75
N PHE A 150 -3.80 8.36 12.28
CA PHE A 150 -4.98 8.92 12.95
C PHE A 150 -5.58 7.96 13.98
N VAL A 151 -6.47 8.51 14.80
CA VAL A 151 -7.36 7.77 15.69
C VAL A 151 -8.80 8.20 15.38
N ASN A 152 -9.66 7.25 15.03
CA ASN A 152 -11.06 7.53 14.71
C ASN A 152 -11.98 6.67 15.58
N VAL A 153 -13.15 7.21 15.92
CA VAL A 153 -14.21 6.52 16.66
C VAL A 153 -15.46 6.50 15.80
N PHE A 154 -16.14 5.35 15.78
CA PHE A 154 -17.25 5.09 14.90
C PHE A 154 -18.43 4.47 15.64
N GLU A 155 -19.62 4.73 15.10
CA GLU A 155 -20.83 3.98 15.33
C GLU A 155 -21.00 2.95 14.21
N VAL A 156 -21.26 1.69 14.55
CA VAL A 156 -21.35 0.60 13.59
C VAL A 156 -22.79 0.44 13.11
N GLN A 157 -22.93 0.32 11.80
CA GLN A 157 -24.17 -0.04 11.12
C GLN A 157 -23.95 -1.38 10.41
N PRO A 158 -24.32 -2.50 11.05
CA PRO A 158 -24.23 -3.85 10.46
C PRO A 158 -25.00 -3.96 9.14
N ASN A 159 -24.47 -4.73 8.19
CA ASN A 159 -25.20 -5.07 6.97
C ASN A 159 -26.13 -6.27 7.24
N PRO A 160 -27.46 -6.10 7.31
CA PRO A 160 -28.38 -7.18 7.65
C PRO A 160 -28.40 -8.34 6.63
N ALA A 161 -27.82 -8.14 5.45
CA ALA A 161 -27.66 -9.21 4.46
C ALA A 161 -26.52 -10.19 4.78
N VAL A 162 -25.61 -9.84 5.70
CA VAL A 162 -24.43 -10.64 6.08
C VAL A 162 -24.61 -11.13 7.51
N SER A 163 -24.71 -12.46 7.70
CA SER A 163 -24.99 -13.05 9.02
C SER A 163 -23.93 -12.71 10.07
N GLU A 164 -22.66 -12.65 9.68
CA GLU A 164 -21.53 -12.31 10.57
C GLU A 164 -21.59 -10.87 11.11
N SER A 165 -22.41 -10.00 10.51
CA SER A 165 -22.54 -8.61 10.94
C SER A 165 -23.28 -8.45 12.26
N SER A 166 -24.06 -9.46 12.69
CA SER A 166 -24.84 -9.40 13.95
C SER A 166 -23.99 -9.40 15.20
N ASP A 167 -22.75 -9.88 15.09
CA ASP A 167 -21.83 -10.05 16.22
C ASP A 167 -20.90 -8.84 16.39
N LEU A 168 -21.05 -7.81 15.55
CA LEU A 168 -20.26 -6.59 15.64
C LEU A 168 -20.73 -5.71 16.80
N PRO A 169 -19.81 -5.04 17.51
CA PRO A 169 -20.16 -4.12 18.59
C PRO A 169 -20.87 -2.88 18.03
N GLU A 170 -21.58 -2.17 18.91
CA GLU A 170 -22.26 -0.90 18.56
C GLU A 170 -21.26 0.20 18.19
N TYR A 171 -20.10 0.22 18.84
CA TYR A 171 -19.06 1.23 18.64
C TYR A 171 -17.70 0.57 18.39
N THR A 172 -16.88 1.25 17.58
CA THR A 172 -15.51 0.82 17.28
C THR A 172 -14.55 1.99 17.23
N PHE A 173 -13.26 1.70 17.33
CA PHE A 173 -12.20 2.63 16.99
C PHE A 173 -11.30 2.09 15.87
N ILE A 174 -10.58 2.98 15.21
CA ILE A 174 -9.43 2.64 14.37
C ILE A 174 -8.19 3.39 14.87
N THR A 175 -7.09 2.67 15.07
CA THR A 175 -5.74 3.27 15.15
C THR A 175 -4.95 2.93 13.89
N HIS A 176 -4.44 3.97 13.22
CA HIS A 176 -3.61 3.84 12.01
C HIS A 176 -2.20 4.36 12.30
N SER A 177 -1.20 3.49 12.23
CA SER A 177 0.19 3.87 12.48
C SER A 177 1.20 3.00 11.73
N SER A 178 2.47 3.42 11.76
CA SER A 178 3.62 2.65 11.25
C SER A 178 4.80 2.79 12.23
N PRO A 179 5.65 1.76 12.38
CA PRO A 179 6.89 1.84 13.17
C PRO A 179 7.94 2.71 12.45
N SER A 180 7.80 4.03 12.55
CA SER A 180 8.64 5.00 11.83
C SER A 180 10.12 4.95 12.22
N GLU A 181 10.39 4.62 13.47
CA GLU A 181 11.69 4.38 14.08
C GLU A 181 12.46 3.25 13.39
N LEU A 182 11.77 2.31 12.76
CA LEU A 182 12.39 1.20 12.03
C LEU A 182 12.75 1.55 10.59
N LYS A 183 12.64 2.81 10.16
CA LYS A 183 13.05 3.23 8.80
C LYS A 183 14.57 3.38 8.65
N THR A 184 15.28 3.64 9.76
CA THR A 184 16.73 3.86 9.82
C THR A 184 17.42 2.71 10.55
N ASP A 185 18.76 2.75 10.63
CA ASP A 185 19.57 1.78 11.38
C ASP A 185 19.52 1.99 12.91
N ASP A 186 18.84 3.04 13.38
CA ASP A 186 18.76 3.42 14.79
C ASP A 186 17.72 2.57 15.54
N ASN A 187 18.02 1.28 15.67
CA ASN A 187 17.21 0.30 16.39
C ASN A 187 18.08 -0.90 16.81
N PRO A 188 17.60 -1.79 17.71
CA PRO A 188 18.38 -2.92 18.23
C PRO A 188 18.88 -3.92 17.17
N LYS A 189 18.30 -3.92 15.96
CA LYS A 189 18.73 -4.81 14.86
C LYS A 189 19.74 -4.17 13.92
N GLY A 190 20.01 -2.86 14.05
CA GLY A 190 21.00 -2.14 13.23
C GLY A 190 20.69 -2.19 11.73
N MET A 191 19.42 -2.21 11.36
CA MET A 191 18.95 -2.30 9.98
C MET A 191 17.66 -1.49 9.85
N GLY A 192 17.48 -0.75 8.75
CA GLY A 192 16.27 0.02 8.49
C GLY A 192 15.43 -0.51 7.35
N LEU A 193 14.13 -0.23 7.39
CA LEU A 193 13.16 -0.62 6.36
C LEU A 193 13.39 0.14 5.04
N TYR A 194 13.88 1.38 5.10
CA TYR A 194 14.09 2.20 3.91
C TYR A 194 15.56 2.15 3.51
N TYR A 195 15.87 1.52 2.37
CA TYR A 195 17.26 1.37 1.92
C TYR A 195 18.00 2.72 1.91
N HIS A 196 17.43 3.78 1.33
CA HIS A 196 18.07 5.10 1.27
C HIS A 196 18.30 5.77 2.65
N MET A 197 17.68 5.27 3.73
CA MET A 197 17.85 5.72 5.12
C MET A 197 18.62 4.72 6.01
N SER A 198 18.99 3.56 5.45
CA SER A 198 19.69 2.48 6.16
C SER A 198 21.03 2.23 5.47
N ASP A 199 22.11 2.69 6.08
CA ASP A 199 23.45 2.48 5.53
C ASP A 199 23.80 0.99 5.51
N THR A 200 23.28 0.24 6.48
CA THR A 200 23.36 -1.21 6.53
C THR A 200 22.71 -1.87 5.31
N VAL A 201 21.46 -1.54 4.97
CA VAL A 201 20.80 -2.10 3.78
C VAL A 201 21.46 -1.63 2.49
N LYS A 202 21.88 -0.35 2.38
CA LYS A 202 22.65 0.13 1.22
C LYS A 202 23.92 -0.66 1.01
N HIS A 203 24.63 -0.99 2.09
CA HIS A 203 25.93 -1.65 2.01
C HIS A 203 25.84 -3.05 1.41
N PHE A 204 24.77 -3.80 1.70
CA PHE A 204 24.60 -5.16 1.20
C PHE A 204 23.57 -5.28 0.06
N SER A 205 23.01 -4.16 -0.40
CA SER A 205 22.18 -4.13 -1.60
C SER A 205 23.03 -4.10 -2.86
N GLU A 206 22.60 -4.88 -3.85
CA GLU A 206 23.11 -4.80 -5.21
C GLU A 206 22.39 -3.67 -5.95
N THR A 207 23.10 -3.04 -6.87
CA THR A 207 22.57 -1.97 -7.74
C THR A 207 22.72 -2.37 -9.19
N LEU A 208 21.63 -2.31 -9.96
CA LEU A 208 21.68 -2.41 -11.41
C LEU A 208 21.35 -1.05 -12.03
N GLU A 209 22.27 -0.49 -12.80
CA GLU A 209 22.01 0.70 -13.60
C GLU A 209 21.10 0.30 -14.77
N THR A 210 19.97 0.99 -14.93
CA THR A 210 19.05 0.77 -16.05
C THR A 210 18.90 2.04 -16.90
N PRO A 211 18.31 1.93 -18.11
CA PRO A 211 17.90 3.11 -18.86
C PRO A 211 16.95 4.03 -18.09
N PHE A 212 16.22 3.51 -17.09
CA PHE A 212 15.19 4.23 -16.32
C PHE A 212 15.67 4.74 -14.95
N GLY A 213 16.97 4.66 -14.69
CA GLY A 213 17.59 4.94 -13.39
C GLY A 213 18.00 3.66 -12.67
N ASP A 214 18.61 3.81 -11.51
CA ASP A 214 19.13 2.67 -10.75
C ASP A 214 17.98 1.90 -10.10
N ILE A 215 18.19 0.61 -9.86
CA ILE A 215 17.31 -0.22 -9.04
C ILE A 215 18.16 -0.99 -8.03
N HIS A 216 17.69 -0.99 -6.79
CA HIS A 216 18.37 -1.64 -5.67
C HIS A 216 17.61 -2.91 -5.28
N TYR A 217 18.36 -4.00 -5.13
CA TYR A 217 17.80 -5.30 -4.82
C TYR A 217 18.74 -6.10 -3.92
N LEU A 218 18.17 -7.08 -3.22
CA LEU A 218 18.89 -8.01 -2.35
C LEU A 218 18.78 -9.40 -2.96
N VAL A 219 19.82 -10.20 -2.80
CA VAL A 219 19.85 -11.62 -3.23
C VAL A 219 20.22 -12.54 -2.07
N ASP A 220 19.85 -13.82 -2.19
CA ASP A 220 20.24 -14.92 -1.31
C ASP A 220 20.05 -14.61 0.19
N ASN A 221 21.13 -14.69 0.96
CA ASN A 221 21.12 -14.51 2.41
C ASN A 221 20.74 -13.08 2.80
N ASN A 222 21.08 -12.07 1.98
CA ASN A 222 20.72 -10.68 2.27
C ASN A 222 19.23 -10.45 2.10
N ALA A 223 18.61 -11.04 1.08
CA ALA A 223 17.16 -11.00 0.89
C ALA A 223 16.43 -11.67 2.05
N ARG A 224 16.88 -12.86 2.48
CA ARG A 224 16.33 -13.57 3.63
C ARG A 224 16.48 -12.78 4.92
N ARG A 225 17.68 -12.24 5.18
CA ARG A 225 17.96 -11.42 6.37
C ARG A 225 17.06 -10.19 6.44
N TYR A 226 16.87 -9.48 5.33
CA TYR A 226 15.99 -8.32 5.28
C TYR A 226 14.51 -8.70 5.45
N TYR A 227 14.08 -9.83 4.89
CA TYR A 227 12.71 -10.32 5.10
C TYR A 227 12.45 -10.73 6.56
N GLU A 228 13.40 -11.38 7.22
CA GLU A 228 13.30 -11.67 8.67
C GLU A 228 13.23 -10.38 9.49
N PHE A 229 14.04 -9.38 9.14
CA PHE A 229 13.95 -8.06 9.75
C PHE A 229 12.58 -7.41 9.53
N PHE A 230 12.03 -7.49 8.31
CA PHE A 230 10.69 -6.97 8.00
C PHE A 230 9.61 -7.66 8.85
N LYS A 231 9.63 -8.99 9.00
CA LYS A 231 8.66 -9.71 9.84
C LYS A 231 8.71 -9.28 11.30
N TRP A 232 9.93 -9.05 11.81
CA TRP A 232 10.11 -8.48 13.14
C TRP A 232 9.51 -7.07 13.22
N ALA A 233 9.81 -6.19 12.25
CA ALA A 233 9.24 -4.85 12.20
C ALA A 233 7.70 -4.85 12.09
N ASP A 234 7.12 -5.79 11.36
CA ASP A 234 5.67 -5.98 11.26
C ASP A 234 5.05 -6.36 12.61
N THR A 235 5.73 -7.23 13.36
CA THR A 235 5.35 -7.62 14.73
C THR A 235 5.41 -6.43 15.69
N ILE A 236 6.46 -5.59 15.60
CA ILE A 236 6.55 -4.35 16.38
C ILE A 236 5.42 -3.40 16.01
N GLY A 237 5.10 -3.26 14.71
CA GLY A 237 4.00 -2.43 14.23
C GLY A 237 2.64 -2.85 14.80
N ALA A 238 2.36 -4.15 14.87
CA ALA A 238 1.14 -4.69 15.48
C ALA A 238 1.09 -4.42 17.00
N LYS A 239 2.16 -4.77 17.73
CA LYS A 239 2.28 -4.51 19.18
C LYS A 239 2.11 -3.03 19.52
N ARG A 240 2.68 -2.16 18.68
CA ARG A 240 2.54 -0.70 18.81
C ARG A 240 1.09 -0.24 18.69
N ARG A 241 0.31 -0.78 17.74
CA ARG A 241 -1.10 -0.41 17.57
C ARG A 241 -1.94 -0.85 18.76
N ILE A 242 -1.71 -2.06 19.28
CA ILE A 242 -2.36 -2.57 20.49
C ILE A 242 -2.01 -1.69 21.69
N LEU A 243 -0.72 -1.40 21.91
CA LEU A 243 -0.29 -0.55 23.03
C LEU A 243 -0.90 0.86 22.95
N ALA A 244 -0.91 1.47 21.76
CA ALA A 244 -1.58 2.76 21.56
C ALA A 244 -3.07 2.67 21.94
N ALA A 245 -3.76 1.63 21.48
CA ALA A 245 -5.16 1.42 21.81
C ALA A 245 -5.38 1.24 23.33
N GLU A 246 -4.53 0.46 24.00
CA GLU A 246 -4.59 0.28 25.46
C GLU A 246 -4.41 1.60 26.22
N MET A 247 -3.49 2.45 25.77
CA MET A 247 -3.22 3.75 26.41
C MET A 247 -4.35 4.76 26.16
N ILE A 248 -5.01 4.69 25.00
CA ILE A 248 -6.08 5.63 24.63
C ILE A 248 -7.45 5.17 25.16
N PHE A 249 -7.81 3.91 24.97
CA PHE A 249 -9.15 3.38 25.22
C PHE A 249 -9.21 2.48 26.47
N GLY A 250 -8.07 2.16 27.10
CA GLY A 250 -8.00 1.16 28.15
C GLY A 250 -7.85 -0.25 27.59
N LYS A 251 -7.79 -1.26 28.47
CA LYS A 251 -7.56 -2.66 28.07
C LYS A 251 -8.82 -3.46 27.77
N ASP A 252 -9.99 -2.86 27.98
CA ASP A 252 -11.28 -3.51 27.80
C ASP A 252 -11.81 -3.24 26.39
N PHE A 253 -11.20 -3.90 25.41
CA PHE A 253 -11.67 -3.94 24.03
C PHE A 253 -11.31 -5.28 23.39
N ASP A 254 -12.13 -5.71 22.45
CA ASP A 254 -11.86 -6.85 21.60
C ASP A 254 -11.26 -6.38 20.27
N VAL A 255 -10.23 -7.07 19.81
CA VAL A 255 -9.63 -6.82 18.50
C VAL A 255 -10.51 -7.45 17.43
N ILE A 256 -11.09 -6.60 16.58
CA ILE A 256 -11.86 -7.05 15.40
C ILE A 256 -10.92 -7.37 14.25
N SER A 257 -9.89 -6.53 14.04
CA SER A 257 -8.90 -6.73 12.99
C SER A 257 -7.62 -5.96 13.30
N ASP A 258 -6.47 -6.55 13.04
CA ASP A 258 -5.18 -5.85 13.02
C ASP A 258 -4.41 -6.25 11.76
N THR A 259 -4.32 -5.35 10.79
CA THR A 259 -3.81 -5.71 9.46
C THR A 259 -2.81 -4.71 8.89
N THR A 260 -1.66 -5.21 8.47
CA THR A 260 -0.66 -4.47 7.69
C THR A 260 -1.06 -4.34 6.23
N HIS A 261 -1.15 -3.09 5.78
CA HIS A 261 -1.56 -2.70 4.41
C HIS A 261 -0.39 -2.14 3.57
N GLN A 262 0.81 -1.99 4.16
CA GLN A 262 2.02 -1.62 3.43
C GLN A 262 3.25 -2.39 3.95
N GLY A 263 3.63 -3.46 3.25
CA GLY A 263 4.68 -4.37 3.74
C GLY A 263 4.96 -5.54 2.81
N LEU A 264 6.04 -6.29 3.09
CA LEU A 264 6.30 -7.56 2.41
C LEU A 264 5.31 -8.62 2.89
N LYS A 265 4.85 -9.47 1.98
CA LYS A 265 4.04 -10.67 2.30
C LYS A 265 4.84 -11.96 2.11
N SER A 266 5.92 -11.89 1.36
CA SER A 266 6.91 -12.94 1.17
C SER A 266 8.22 -12.32 0.71
N LEU A 267 9.20 -13.16 0.35
CA LEU A 267 10.40 -12.70 -0.35
C LEU A 267 10.06 -12.07 -1.71
N ASN A 268 8.96 -12.46 -2.36
CA ASN A 268 8.64 -12.03 -3.73
C ASN A 268 7.33 -11.27 -3.89
N GLU A 269 6.72 -10.82 -2.79
CA GLU A 269 5.47 -10.06 -2.80
C GLU A 269 5.53 -8.90 -1.82
N VAL A 270 5.12 -7.72 -2.27
CA VAL A 270 4.89 -6.53 -1.44
C VAL A 270 3.50 -6.00 -1.69
N VAL A 271 2.82 -5.59 -0.63
CA VAL A 271 1.59 -4.82 -0.69
C VAL A 271 1.89 -3.35 -0.37
N LEU A 272 1.30 -2.43 -1.14
CA LEU A 272 1.52 -1.00 -1.01
C LEU A 272 0.17 -0.27 -1.00
N GLY A 273 -0.40 -0.07 0.18
CA GLY A 273 -1.70 0.58 0.31
C GLY A 273 -2.84 -0.30 -0.18
N ALA A 274 -2.82 -1.57 0.18
CA ALA A 274 -3.90 -2.51 -0.12
C ALA A 274 -3.87 -3.62 0.93
N TYR A 275 -4.88 -4.47 0.92
CA TYR A 275 -4.90 -5.70 1.70
C TYR A 275 -4.73 -6.89 0.80
N THR A 276 -4.13 -7.95 1.34
CA THR A 276 -4.09 -9.28 0.74
C THR A 276 -4.60 -10.29 1.75
N PHE A 277 -5.43 -11.23 1.33
CA PHE A 277 -6.14 -12.14 2.24
C PHE A 277 -5.96 -13.63 1.89
N HIS A 278 -4.84 -13.97 1.25
CA HIS A 278 -4.47 -15.34 0.91
C HIS A 278 -4.70 -16.30 2.09
N ASN A 279 -5.37 -17.42 1.83
CA ASN A 279 -5.62 -18.52 2.77
C ASN A 279 -6.59 -18.27 3.94
N SER A 280 -7.12 -17.06 4.14
CA SER A 280 -8.19 -16.78 5.12
C SER A 280 -9.25 -15.78 4.63
N PRO A 281 -9.82 -15.94 3.42
CA PRO A 281 -10.82 -15.02 2.88
C PRO A 281 -12.09 -14.92 3.75
N GLN A 282 -12.35 -15.94 4.59
CA GLN A 282 -13.67 -16.17 5.18
C GLN A 282 -13.83 -15.70 6.63
N GLU A 283 -12.78 -15.28 7.33
CA GLU A 283 -12.90 -14.93 8.76
C GLU A 283 -12.37 -13.52 9.10
N GLN A 284 -11.54 -12.93 8.25
CA GLN A 284 -10.92 -11.64 8.54
C GLN A 284 -11.69 -10.46 7.92
N LEU A 285 -11.92 -9.42 8.73
CA LEU A 285 -12.48 -8.15 8.28
C LEU A 285 -11.35 -7.15 8.01
N TYR A 286 -11.51 -6.36 6.94
CA TYR A 286 -10.56 -5.34 6.50
C TYR A 286 -11.20 -3.96 6.54
N PRO A 287 -10.64 -2.99 7.28
CA PRO A 287 -11.17 -1.64 7.30
C PRO A 287 -10.79 -0.86 6.04
N VAL A 288 -11.77 -0.38 5.28
CA VAL A 288 -11.56 0.50 4.12
C VAL A 288 -11.84 1.94 4.52
N THR A 289 -10.77 2.69 4.79
CA THR A 289 -10.85 4.04 5.35
C THR A 289 -10.94 5.11 4.25
N LEU A 290 -12.02 5.89 4.28
CA LEU A 290 -12.25 6.97 3.31
C LEU A 290 -11.78 8.32 3.88
N ARG A 291 -12.44 9.41 3.50
CA ARG A 291 -12.23 10.74 4.10
C ARG A 291 -12.90 10.79 5.48
N ALA A 292 -12.41 11.65 6.37
CA ALA A 292 -12.85 11.74 7.77
C ALA A 292 -14.36 12.01 7.97
N ASP A 293 -15.03 12.61 6.99
CA ASP A 293 -16.47 12.90 6.96
C ASP A 293 -17.31 11.81 6.27
N LEU A 294 -16.68 10.76 5.75
CA LEU A 294 -17.34 9.63 5.11
C LEU A 294 -17.28 8.39 6.00
N PRO A 295 -18.24 7.45 5.86
CA PRO A 295 -18.15 6.16 6.52
C PRO A 295 -16.85 5.43 6.15
N CYS A 296 -16.28 4.75 7.13
CA CYS A 296 -15.38 3.63 6.90
C CYS A 296 -16.22 2.36 6.67
N TYR A 297 -15.66 1.34 6.04
CA TYR A 297 -16.37 0.07 5.83
C TYR A 297 -15.53 -1.08 6.37
N LEU A 298 -16.17 -2.01 7.08
CA LEU A 298 -15.57 -3.32 7.34
C LEU A 298 -15.95 -4.21 6.17
N MET A 299 -14.94 -4.70 5.45
CA MET A 299 -15.13 -5.53 4.27
C MET A 299 -14.51 -6.91 4.44
N LYS A 300 -15.14 -7.88 3.81
CA LYS A 300 -14.63 -9.25 3.67
C LYS A 300 -14.09 -9.44 2.26
N GLY A 301 -12.95 -10.13 2.14
CA GLY A 301 -12.36 -10.45 0.85
C GLY A 301 -13.13 -11.56 0.14
N ILE A 302 -13.42 -11.37 -1.15
CA ILE A 302 -13.94 -12.44 -2.01
C ILE A 302 -12.78 -12.85 -2.92
N PRO A 303 -12.45 -14.16 -3.05
CA PRO A 303 -11.43 -14.62 -4.00
C PRO A 303 -11.57 -13.91 -5.35
N ASN A 304 -10.54 -13.16 -5.71
CA ASN A 304 -10.66 -12.16 -6.77
C ASN A 304 -10.61 -12.78 -8.16
N PHE A 305 -10.94 -11.96 -9.18
CA PHE A 305 -10.70 -12.28 -10.58
C PHE A 305 -11.32 -13.60 -11.03
N SER A 306 -12.63 -13.75 -10.76
CA SER A 306 -13.48 -14.76 -11.41
C SER A 306 -13.32 -14.72 -12.93
N ASP A 307 -13.68 -15.80 -13.63
CA ASP A 307 -13.57 -15.82 -15.09
C ASP A 307 -14.37 -14.68 -15.75
N GLU A 308 -15.48 -14.27 -15.15
CA GLU A 308 -16.26 -13.11 -15.57
C GLU A 308 -15.47 -11.80 -15.40
N ALA A 309 -14.89 -11.56 -14.23
CA ALA A 309 -14.07 -10.37 -13.97
C ALA A 309 -12.80 -10.32 -14.85
N VAL A 310 -12.14 -11.46 -15.08
CA VAL A 310 -10.98 -11.57 -15.98
C VAL A 310 -11.33 -11.19 -17.41
N ASN A 311 -12.52 -11.57 -17.87
CA ASN A 311 -13.00 -11.26 -19.21
C ASN A 311 -13.40 -9.78 -19.33
N SER A 312 -14.17 -9.25 -18.37
CA SER A 312 -14.62 -7.85 -18.39
C SER A 312 -13.46 -6.85 -18.30
N LEU A 313 -12.40 -7.19 -17.57
CA LEU A 313 -11.19 -6.38 -17.43
C LEU A 313 -10.16 -6.59 -18.56
N ASN A 314 -10.45 -7.47 -19.53
CA ASN A 314 -9.55 -7.82 -20.64
C ASN A 314 -8.18 -8.34 -20.16
N PHE A 315 -8.16 -9.15 -19.10
CA PHE A 315 -6.93 -9.70 -18.54
C PHE A 315 -6.51 -11.01 -19.20
N ARG A 316 -7.48 -11.81 -19.67
CA ARG A 316 -7.28 -13.18 -20.18
C ARG A 316 -6.11 -13.32 -21.14
N VAL A 317 -6.13 -12.58 -22.25
CA VAL A 317 -5.10 -12.66 -23.29
C VAL A 317 -3.69 -12.35 -22.75
N ARG A 318 -3.59 -11.40 -21.81
CA ARG A 318 -2.29 -10.99 -21.26
C ARG A 318 -1.77 -11.95 -20.21
N MET A 319 -2.64 -12.45 -19.32
CA MET A 319 -2.21 -13.43 -18.31
C MET A 319 -1.78 -14.75 -18.98
N GLU A 320 -2.55 -15.24 -19.97
CA GLU A 320 -2.23 -16.47 -20.70
C GLU A 320 -0.92 -16.36 -21.49
N ARG A 321 -0.72 -15.25 -22.19
CA ARG A 321 0.52 -15.02 -22.96
C ARG A 321 1.78 -15.04 -22.09
N PHE A 322 1.67 -14.71 -20.80
CA PHE A 322 2.82 -14.60 -19.90
C PHE A 322 2.83 -15.64 -18.77
N GLY A 323 1.92 -16.62 -18.78
CA GLY A 323 1.85 -17.65 -17.74
C GLY A 323 1.57 -17.07 -16.35
N LEU A 324 0.69 -16.08 -16.25
CA LEU A 324 0.37 -15.38 -14.99
C LEU A 324 -0.98 -15.78 -14.40
N GLU A 325 -1.62 -16.81 -14.92
CA GLU A 325 -3.00 -17.16 -14.59
C GLU A 325 -3.21 -17.39 -13.11
N ASP A 326 -2.38 -18.23 -12.49
CA ASP A 326 -2.47 -18.52 -11.06
C ASP A 326 -2.19 -17.27 -10.22
N ARG A 327 -1.24 -16.43 -10.64
CA ARG A 327 -0.91 -15.17 -9.95
C ARG A 327 -2.07 -14.17 -9.97
N ILE A 328 -2.79 -14.08 -11.10
CA ILE A 328 -3.92 -13.16 -11.25
C ILE A 328 -5.16 -13.73 -10.55
N LYS A 329 -5.49 -15.02 -10.73
CA LYS A 329 -6.68 -15.63 -10.11
C LYS A 329 -6.57 -15.73 -8.59
N ASN A 330 -5.36 -15.86 -8.04
CA ASN A 330 -5.11 -15.86 -6.60
C ASN A 330 -4.52 -14.52 -6.15
N ALA A 331 -4.94 -13.40 -6.75
CA ALA A 331 -4.42 -12.11 -6.36
C ALA A 331 -4.92 -11.67 -4.97
N ASP A 332 -6.17 -12.03 -4.64
CA ASP A 332 -6.83 -11.84 -3.34
C ASP A 332 -6.50 -10.49 -2.70
N ILE A 333 -6.88 -9.42 -3.40
CA ILE A 333 -6.57 -8.03 -3.08
C ILE A 333 -7.82 -7.21 -2.76
N LEU A 334 -7.72 -6.36 -1.73
CA LEU A 334 -8.74 -5.37 -1.37
C LEU A 334 -8.12 -3.97 -1.27
N PRO A 335 -8.88 -2.91 -1.53
CA PRO A 335 -8.42 -1.56 -1.23
C PRO A 335 -8.26 -1.38 0.28
N HIS A 336 -7.38 -0.48 0.70
CA HIS A 336 -7.28 -0.10 2.12
C HIS A 336 -8.01 1.21 2.43
N GLY A 337 -8.29 2.03 1.39
CA GLY A 337 -8.92 3.31 1.60
C GLY A 337 -9.38 4.01 0.32
N GLY A 338 -9.64 5.32 0.42
CA GLY A 338 -10.27 6.07 -0.68
C GLY A 338 -9.36 6.42 -1.87
N GLY A 339 -8.04 6.30 -1.73
CA GLY A 339 -7.07 6.76 -2.72
C GLY A 339 -7.14 8.26 -3.05
N TYR A 340 -6.15 8.78 -3.76
CA TYR A 340 -6.16 10.18 -4.20
C TYR A 340 -6.77 10.32 -5.58
N VAL A 341 -7.25 11.51 -5.91
CA VAL A 341 -7.59 11.94 -7.26
C VAL A 341 -7.16 13.39 -7.45
N PHE A 342 -6.81 13.77 -8.67
CA PHE A 342 -6.53 15.15 -9.04
C PHE A 342 -7.64 15.66 -9.97
N PRO A 343 -8.73 16.26 -9.44
CA PRO A 343 -9.90 16.63 -10.24
C PRO A 343 -9.57 17.66 -11.34
N HIS A 344 -8.50 18.43 -11.16
CA HIS A 344 -8.07 19.45 -12.11
C HIS A 344 -7.23 18.87 -13.27
N ILE A 345 -6.77 17.63 -13.19
CA ILE A 345 -5.98 16.97 -14.25
C ILE A 345 -6.92 16.13 -15.12
N VAL A 346 -6.98 16.45 -16.42
CA VAL A 346 -7.85 15.73 -17.37
C VAL A 346 -7.09 14.74 -18.26
N ALA A 347 -5.83 15.03 -18.58
CA ALA A 347 -4.98 14.16 -19.38
C ALA A 347 -3.51 14.27 -18.98
N ILE A 348 -2.73 13.26 -19.40
CA ILE A 348 -1.29 13.17 -19.18
C ILE A 348 -0.67 12.97 -20.58
N PRO A 349 -0.57 14.02 -21.39
CA PRO A 349 -0.16 13.90 -22.80
C PRO A 349 1.28 13.41 -22.94
N GLU A 350 2.16 13.80 -22.02
CA GLU A 350 3.60 13.62 -22.20
C GLU A 350 4.34 13.39 -20.89
N ILE A 351 5.43 12.64 -20.98
CA ILE A 351 6.39 12.40 -19.91
C ILE A 351 7.75 12.77 -20.47
N PHE A 352 8.41 13.74 -19.84
CA PHE A 352 9.76 14.16 -20.21
C PHE A 352 10.78 13.49 -19.32
N GLU A 353 11.95 13.22 -19.89
CA GLU A 353 13.08 12.68 -19.16
C GLU A 353 14.32 13.52 -19.36
N THR A 354 15.00 13.80 -18.26
CA THR A 354 16.26 14.55 -18.30
C THR A 354 17.44 13.63 -18.55
N VAL A 355 18.60 14.23 -18.88
CA VAL A 355 19.87 13.51 -19.00
C VAL A 355 20.23 12.76 -17.70
N GLU A 356 19.82 13.29 -16.55
CA GLU A 356 19.96 12.65 -15.23
C GLU A 356 18.92 11.55 -14.94
N LYS A 357 18.16 11.10 -15.96
CA LYS A 357 17.09 10.09 -15.83
C LYS A 357 15.96 10.50 -14.86
N ARG A 358 15.76 11.80 -14.62
CA ARG A 358 14.59 12.30 -13.87
C ARG A 358 13.37 12.34 -14.77
N ARG A 359 12.19 12.10 -14.21
CA ARG A 359 10.91 12.06 -14.93
C ARG A 359 10.03 13.26 -14.56
N TYR A 360 9.55 13.99 -15.57
CA TYR A 360 8.57 15.06 -15.43
C TYR A 360 7.29 14.69 -16.16
N PHE A 361 6.15 14.89 -15.49
CA PHE A 361 4.83 14.61 -16.02
C PHE A 361 4.23 15.92 -16.52
N SER A 362 3.94 16.00 -17.81
CA SER A 362 3.13 17.07 -18.39
C SER A 362 1.68 16.66 -18.31
N VAL A 363 0.84 17.52 -17.74
CA VAL A 363 -0.59 17.25 -17.59
C VAL A 363 -1.43 18.41 -18.10
N ASP A 364 -2.55 18.05 -18.73
CA ASP A 364 -3.56 19.01 -19.16
C ASP A 364 -4.50 19.31 -18.00
N LEU A 365 -4.80 20.60 -17.84
CA LEU A 365 -5.68 21.11 -16.81
C LEU A 365 -7.11 21.24 -17.33
N GLY A 366 -8.10 20.98 -16.46
CA GLY A 366 -9.52 21.05 -16.81
C GLY A 366 -10.01 22.44 -17.26
N THR A 367 -9.25 23.51 -16.98
CA THR A 367 -9.53 24.86 -17.49
C THR A 367 -9.25 25.02 -18.98
N GLY A 368 -8.50 24.09 -19.59
CA GLY A 368 -8.06 24.17 -20.98
C GLY A 368 -6.98 25.25 -21.25
N ILE A 369 -6.52 25.94 -20.21
CA ILE A 369 -5.49 26.99 -20.32
C ILE A 369 -4.21 26.52 -19.62
N GLY A 370 -3.19 26.28 -20.43
CA GLY A 370 -1.86 25.88 -19.96
C GLY A 370 -1.74 24.39 -19.61
N SER A 371 -0.50 23.98 -19.33
CA SER A 371 -0.13 22.65 -18.84
C SER A 371 0.60 22.76 -17.51
N LEU A 372 0.39 21.81 -16.62
CA LEU A 372 1.20 21.69 -15.41
C LEU A 372 2.32 20.66 -15.66
N MET A 373 3.55 20.99 -15.29
CA MET A 373 4.68 20.08 -15.35
C MET A 373 5.24 19.86 -13.95
N PHE A 374 5.42 18.60 -13.54
CA PHE A 374 5.95 18.28 -12.21
C PHE A 374 6.79 17.00 -12.20
N GLU A 375 7.80 16.95 -11.34
CA GLU A 375 8.61 15.74 -11.11
C GLU A 375 7.90 14.77 -10.14
N SER A 376 7.32 15.32 -9.07
CA SER A 376 6.67 14.56 -8.01
C SER A 376 5.27 15.07 -7.70
N PRO A 377 4.28 14.17 -7.47
CA PRO A 377 2.92 14.56 -7.12
C PRO A 377 2.79 15.00 -5.64
N ARG A 378 3.87 15.00 -4.86
CA ARG A 378 3.83 15.26 -3.40
C ARG A 378 3.12 16.56 -3.05
N GLU A 379 3.40 17.63 -3.78
CA GLU A 379 2.87 18.98 -3.52
C GLU A 379 1.61 19.31 -4.32
N LEU A 380 1.09 18.37 -5.11
CA LEU A 380 -0.15 18.57 -5.86
C LEU A 380 -1.35 18.53 -4.94
N GLN A 381 -2.29 19.46 -5.14
CA GLN A 381 -3.57 19.45 -4.44
C GLN A 381 -4.43 18.27 -4.90
N PHE A 382 -4.88 17.44 -3.97
CA PHE A 382 -5.67 16.26 -4.27
C PHE A 382 -7.02 16.27 -3.53
N ALA A 383 -7.93 15.43 -4.01
CA ALA A 383 -9.12 15.00 -3.27
C ALA A 383 -9.05 13.49 -3.02
N TYR A 384 -9.99 12.96 -2.24
CA TYR A 384 -10.20 11.52 -2.09
C TYR A 384 -11.38 11.08 -2.95
N ARG A 385 -11.33 9.87 -3.52
CA ARG A 385 -12.42 9.34 -4.37
C ARG A 385 -13.66 8.96 -3.57
N GLY A 386 -13.52 8.78 -2.26
CA GLY A 386 -14.62 8.47 -1.36
C GLY A 386 -15.27 7.12 -1.69
N ARG A 387 -16.60 7.07 -1.62
CA ARG A 387 -17.39 5.83 -1.73
C ARG A 387 -17.24 5.10 -3.07
N ASN A 388 -16.78 5.79 -4.12
CA ASN A 388 -16.59 5.20 -5.44
C ASN A 388 -15.63 4.00 -5.42
N VAL A 389 -14.62 4.01 -4.54
CA VAL A 389 -13.70 2.86 -4.40
C VAL A 389 -14.46 1.63 -3.88
N VAL A 390 -15.27 1.81 -2.85
CA VAL A 390 -16.03 0.73 -2.20
C VAL A 390 -17.08 0.17 -3.16
N ILE A 391 -17.83 1.05 -3.83
CA ILE A 391 -18.81 0.68 -4.85
C ILE A 391 -18.14 -0.15 -5.94
N HIS A 392 -17.03 0.35 -6.48
CA HIS A 392 -16.30 -0.35 -7.55
C HIS A 392 -15.74 -1.71 -7.10
N THR A 393 -15.32 -1.82 -5.84
CA THR A 393 -14.86 -3.09 -5.25
C THR A 393 -15.97 -4.14 -5.24
N VAL A 394 -17.19 -3.75 -4.85
CA VAL A 394 -18.36 -4.63 -4.82
C VAL A 394 -18.82 -4.97 -6.24
N GLU A 395 -18.87 -3.99 -7.15
CA GLU A 395 -19.26 -4.21 -8.56
C GLU A 395 -18.35 -5.22 -9.27
N LEU A 396 -17.06 -5.23 -8.94
CA LEU A 396 -16.09 -6.18 -9.47
C LEU A 396 -16.09 -7.53 -8.74
N GLY A 397 -16.92 -7.69 -7.71
CA GLY A 397 -16.99 -8.91 -6.90
C GLY A 397 -15.70 -9.20 -6.12
N LEU A 398 -14.93 -8.17 -5.75
CA LEU A 398 -13.65 -8.33 -5.05
C LEU A 398 -13.82 -8.41 -3.52
N GLY A 399 -14.94 -7.91 -3.00
CA GLY A 399 -15.23 -7.91 -1.58
C GLY A 399 -16.70 -7.62 -1.28
N GLU A 400 -17.10 -7.95 -0.06
CA GLU A 400 -18.44 -7.73 0.48
C GLU A 400 -18.38 -6.75 1.65
N ILE A 401 -19.38 -5.87 1.76
CA ILE A 401 -19.51 -4.94 2.88
C ILE A 401 -20.21 -5.66 4.04
N VAL A 402 -19.50 -5.84 5.15
CA VAL A 402 -20.05 -6.45 6.37
C VAL A 402 -20.70 -5.40 7.26
N ALA A 403 -20.10 -4.21 7.36
CA ALA A 403 -20.68 -3.09 8.08
C ALA A 403 -20.19 -1.75 7.55
N SER A 404 -21.01 -0.71 7.75
CA SER A 404 -20.59 0.68 7.62
C SER A 404 -20.25 1.23 9.02
N MET A 405 -19.14 1.92 9.15
CA MET A 405 -18.69 2.56 10.38
C MET A 405 -18.82 4.07 10.20
N VAL A 406 -19.82 4.68 10.82
CA VAL A 406 -20.15 6.10 10.72
C VAL A 406 -19.26 6.89 11.69
N PRO A 407 -18.46 7.85 11.20
CA PRO A 407 -17.53 8.56 12.07
C PRO A 407 -18.28 9.42 13.09
N ARG A 408 -17.93 9.25 14.36
CA ARG A 408 -18.33 10.14 15.46
C ARG A 408 -17.23 11.15 15.73
N PHE A 409 -15.97 10.68 15.74
CA PHE A 409 -14.78 11.52 15.82
C PHE A 409 -13.71 11.04 14.85
N ALA A 410 -13.00 11.99 14.24
CA ALA A 410 -11.79 11.73 13.49
C ALA A 410 -10.69 12.65 14.00
N LEU A 411 -9.69 12.08 14.66
CA LEU A 411 -8.64 12.83 15.34
C LEU A 411 -7.32 12.74 14.57
N LYS A 412 -6.86 13.90 14.13
CA LYS A 412 -5.50 14.15 13.63
C LYS A 412 -4.96 15.32 14.43
N ILE A 413 -3.93 15.07 15.25
CA ILE A 413 -3.31 16.07 16.13
C ILE A 413 -1.98 16.55 15.57
#